data_AF-H0X4L4-F1
#
_entry.id   AF-H0X4L4-F1
#
_cell.length_a   1.000
_cell.length_b   1.000
_cell.length_c   1.000
_cell.angle_alpha   90.00
_cell.angle_beta   90.00
_cell.angle_gamma   90.00
#
_symmetry.space_group_name_H-M   'P 1'
#
loop_
_entity.id
_entity.type
_entity.pdbx_description
1 polymer ?
#
loop_
_entity_poly.entity_id
_entity_poly.type
_entity_poly.pdbx_seq_one_letter_code
_entity_poly.pdbx_strand_id
1 'polypeptide(L)'
;MSLLGRDSSSELNSLDDKSNSPSGSNSSTAPENGHPAGDVGLSRMQTLIHLMKCNIGTGLLGLPLAIKNAGLLVGPISMLAIGVLTVHCMAILVNCAQHISQRMQKAFVNYGEAAMYSLETCPNPWLRMHAVWGRQSLTLLPWVECRGVTAHSNLQLLGLSDSLASVSQAHNVPWYTVSFLLIITQLGFCCVYFMFMADNLQQMVEEAQVTSNSCEPRKILLLTPVLDIRFYMLTILPFLVLLVFIQNLKVLSFFSTLANITTLGSMALIFEYIMQGIPYPSNLPLAANWKTFVLFFGTAIFTFEGVGMVLPLKNQMKNPQQFSFVLYLGMSLVISLYICLGTLGYMKFGSDTQASITLNLPNCWLYQSVKLMYSIGIFFTYALQFHVPAEIIIPFAISQVSEQWALFVDLSVRTGLVCLTCISAILIPRLDLVISLVGSVSSSALALIIPPILEIITFYSEDMNCVTIAKDIMISILGLLGCIFGTYQSLHDLARPIHRSVANSTRVMR
;
A
#
# COMPACT_ATOMS: atom_id res chain seq x y z
N MET A 1 31.41 52.80 -0.65
CA MET A 1 32.51 53.51 -1.32
C MET A 1 33.16 54.40 -0.26
N SER A 2 34.51 54.39 -0.20
CA SER A 2 35.42 54.97 0.82
C SER A 2 35.37 54.36 2.24
N LEU A 3 36.31 53.47 2.65
CA LEU A 3 37.77 53.67 2.94
C LEU A 3 37.95 54.15 4.40
N LEU A 4 38.81 53.62 5.30
CA LEU A 4 40.03 52.79 5.29
C LEU A 4 40.11 52.03 6.65
N GLY A 5 40.75 50.87 6.85
CA GLY A 5 42.18 50.55 6.63
C GLY A 5 43.08 51.37 7.58
N ARG A 6 44.11 50.89 8.28
CA ARG A 6 44.74 49.59 8.54
C ARG A 6 45.92 49.94 9.48
N ASP A 7 46.28 49.01 10.37
CA ASP A 7 47.60 48.82 11.00
C ASP A 7 48.20 49.83 12.02
N SER A 8 48.30 49.33 13.27
CA SER A 8 49.54 49.08 14.03
C SER A 8 50.47 50.23 14.41
N SER A 9 50.44 50.66 15.69
CA SER A 9 51.60 51.06 16.55
C SER A 9 51.06 51.25 17.98
N SER A 10 51.47 50.50 19.02
CA SER A 10 52.67 50.65 19.86
C SER A 10 52.36 51.28 21.23
N GLU A 11 52.99 50.72 22.27
CA GLU A 11 53.19 51.26 23.64
C GLU A 11 51.98 51.24 24.59
N LEU A 12 52.08 51.10 25.91
CA LEU A 12 53.06 50.63 26.91
C LEU A 12 52.34 50.96 28.25
N ASN A 13 52.25 50.01 29.19
CA ASN A 13 52.12 50.17 30.66
C ASN A 13 51.48 48.89 31.24
N SER A 14 52.25 47.96 31.84
CA SER A 14 52.71 47.95 33.25
C SER A 14 51.52 47.69 34.22
N LEU A 15 51.49 46.71 35.13
CA LEU A 15 52.49 45.89 35.83
C LEU A 15 51.79 44.68 36.49
N ASP A 16 52.63 43.72 36.94
CA ASP A 16 52.40 42.64 37.94
C ASP A 16 51.65 41.36 37.50
N ASP A 17 52.13 40.13 37.75
CA ASP A 17 53.44 39.62 38.15
C ASP A 17 53.47 38.09 37.86
N LYS A 18 54.69 37.55 37.77
CA LYS A 18 55.15 36.13 37.65
C LYS A 18 54.41 35.13 38.57
N SER A 19 54.37 33.80 38.42
CA SER A 19 55.06 32.76 37.64
C SER A 19 54.52 31.37 38.07
N ASN A 20 54.77 30.34 37.25
CA ASN A 20 54.84 28.88 37.54
C ASN A 20 53.65 27.97 37.14
N SER A 21 53.79 27.40 35.94
CA SER A 21 53.46 26.00 35.58
C SER A 21 54.34 24.98 36.36
N PRO A 22 54.10 23.64 36.36
CA PRO A 22 53.36 22.86 35.36
C PRO A 22 52.49 21.67 35.84
N SER A 23 51.80 21.08 34.85
CA SER A 23 51.47 19.66 34.68
C SER A 23 50.02 19.19 34.95
N GLY A 24 49.42 18.61 33.90
CA GLY A 24 48.60 17.41 34.02
C GLY A 24 47.08 17.53 33.90
N SER A 25 46.58 17.40 32.67
CA SER A 25 45.38 16.63 32.29
C SER A 25 44.00 16.96 32.88
N ASN A 26 43.13 17.53 32.04
CA ASN A 26 41.86 16.94 31.57
C ASN A 26 40.87 18.03 31.15
N SER A 27 40.82 18.28 29.85
CA SER A 27 39.78 19.11 29.21
C SER A 27 38.43 18.39 29.25
N SER A 28 37.60 18.77 30.23
CA SER A 28 36.16 18.54 30.20
C SER A 28 35.49 19.88 29.92
N THR A 29 35.35 20.25 28.65
CA THR A 29 34.57 21.41 28.22
C THR A 29 33.42 20.94 27.35
N ALA A 30 32.23 21.03 27.92
CA ALA A 30 30.97 21.00 27.19
C ALA A 30 30.97 22.03 26.06
N PRO A 31 30.34 21.75 24.91
CA PRO A 31 29.84 22.79 24.04
C PRO A 31 28.32 22.93 24.19
N GLU A 32 27.95 24.09 24.70
CA GLU A 32 26.83 24.94 24.28
C GLU A 32 25.86 24.41 23.21
N ASN A 33 24.59 24.37 23.63
CA ASN A 33 23.44 24.98 22.96
C ASN A 33 23.23 24.65 21.47
N GLY A 34 22.70 23.45 21.24
CA GLY A 34 21.98 23.10 20.02
C GLY A 34 20.75 23.99 19.82
N HIS A 35 20.57 24.42 18.58
CA HIS A 35 19.37 25.10 18.10
C HIS A 35 18.10 24.27 18.41
N PRO A 36 16.95 24.90 18.71
CA PRO A 36 15.71 24.18 18.95
C PRO A 36 15.23 23.53 17.65
N ALA A 37 15.36 22.21 17.54
CA ALA A 37 14.74 21.42 16.48
C ALA A 37 13.22 21.49 16.65
N GLY A 38 12.58 22.38 15.90
CA GLY A 38 11.13 22.47 15.81
C GLY A 38 10.53 21.20 15.20
N ASP A 39 9.80 20.44 16.00
CA ASP A 39 8.44 19.97 15.70
C ASP A 39 8.21 19.11 14.42
N VAL A 40 9.19 18.33 13.96
CA VAL A 40 9.10 17.50 12.73
C VAL A 40 8.38 16.15 12.96
N GLY A 41 7.18 16.17 13.54
CA GLY A 41 6.34 14.98 13.68
C GLY A 41 4.89 15.23 13.32
N LEU A 42 4.18 14.20 12.84
CA LEU A 42 2.76 14.28 12.52
C LEU A 42 1.92 14.43 13.80
N SER A 43 1.01 15.40 13.80
CA SER A 43 -0.03 15.53 14.81
C SER A 43 -1.08 14.42 14.69
N ARG A 44 -1.84 14.14 15.76
CA ARG A 44 -2.92 13.13 15.75
C ARG A 44 -3.89 13.29 14.56
N MET A 45 -4.31 14.51 14.27
CA MET A 45 -5.24 14.80 13.17
C MET A 45 -4.59 14.56 11.81
N GLN A 46 -3.32 14.96 11.65
CA GLN A 46 -2.58 14.67 10.42
C GLN A 46 -2.40 13.17 10.22
N THR A 47 -2.03 12.44 11.27
CA THR A 47 -1.92 10.98 11.24
C THR A 47 -3.25 10.32 10.89
N LEU A 48 -4.37 10.77 11.48
CA LEU A 48 -5.71 10.29 11.14
C LEU A 48 -6.02 10.50 9.66
N ILE A 49 -5.74 11.70 9.14
CA ILE A 49 -5.93 12.05 7.73
C ILE A 49 -5.05 11.16 6.85
N HIS A 50 -3.78 10.95 7.19
CA HIS A 50 -2.88 10.07 6.45
C HIS A 50 -3.37 8.62 6.46
N LEU A 51 -3.82 8.11 7.61
CA LEU A 51 -4.38 6.77 7.73
C LEU A 51 -5.62 6.60 6.85
N MET A 52 -6.55 7.56 6.88
CA MET A 52 -7.73 7.55 6.02
C MET A 52 -7.32 7.61 4.55
N LYS A 53 -6.37 8.47 4.16
CA LYS A 53 -5.86 8.58 2.79
C LYS A 53 -5.24 7.28 2.28
N CYS A 54 -4.47 6.57 3.11
CA CYS A 54 -3.85 5.30 2.74
C CYS A 54 -4.88 4.21 2.44
N ASN A 55 -6.07 4.27 3.05
CA ASN A 55 -7.13 3.31 2.82
C ASN A 55 -8.12 3.79 1.73
N ILE A 56 -8.37 5.10 1.59
CA ILE A 56 -9.28 5.68 0.59
C ILE A 56 -8.58 5.74 -0.77
N GLY A 57 -8.52 4.59 -1.46
CA GLY A 57 -7.98 4.43 -2.81
C GLY A 57 -9.02 3.94 -3.83
N THR A 58 -8.58 3.28 -4.90
CA THR A 58 -9.48 2.71 -5.93
C THR A 58 -10.30 1.51 -5.43
N GLY A 59 -9.85 0.80 -4.39
CA GLY A 59 -10.57 -0.34 -3.82
C GLY A 59 -11.99 0.04 -3.37
N LEU A 60 -12.15 1.25 -2.82
CA LEU A 60 -13.43 1.81 -2.40
C LEU A 60 -14.45 1.88 -3.56
N LEU A 61 -14.00 2.21 -4.77
CA LEU A 61 -14.89 2.39 -5.92
C LEU A 61 -15.46 1.07 -6.45
N GLY A 62 -14.81 -0.06 -6.15
CA GLY A 62 -15.30 -1.40 -6.47
C GLY A 62 -16.20 -2.02 -5.40
N LEU A 63 -16.39 -1.37 -4.24
CA LEU A 63 -17.19 -1.93 -3.15
C LEU A 63 -18.66 -2.19 -3.49
N PRO A 64 -19.36 -1.36 -4.27
CA PRO A 64 -20.74 -1.68 -4.68
C PRO A 64 -20.83 -3.01 -5.42
N LEU A 65 -19.87 -3.30 -6.32
CA LEU A 65 -19.79 -4.59 -7.01
C LEU A 65 -19.42 -5.71 -6.03
N ALA A 66 -18.56 -5.43 -5.05
CA ALA A 66 -18.24 -6.39 -3.99
C ALA A 66 -19.51 -6.77 -3.20
N ILE A 67 -20.31 -5.79 -2.78
CA ILE A 67 -21.59 -6.05 -2.08
C ILE A 67 -22.57 -6.79 -3.00
N LYS A 68 -22.64 -6.46 -4.30
CA LYS A 68 -23.40 -7.25 -5.28
C LYS A 68 -22.96 -8.72 -5.33
N ASN A 69 -21.66 -8.97 -5.21
CA ASN A 69 -21.08 -10.32 -5.22
C ASN A 69 -21.33 -11.12 -3.92
N ALA A 70 -21.66 -10.45 -2.81
CA ALA A 70 -21.98 -11.08 -1.53
C ALA A 70 -23.49 -11.12 -1.21
N GLY A 71 -24.26 -10.14 -1.68
CA GLY A 71 -25.66 -9.92 -1.36
C GLY A 71 -25.88 -8.77 -0.39
N LEU A 72 -27.10 -8.22 -0.38
CA LEU A 72 -27.42 -6.98 0.35
C LEU A 72 -27.35 -7.12 1.88
N LEU A 73 -27.56 -8.32 2.43
CA LEU A 73 -27.45 -8.59 3.87
C LEU A 73 -26.07 -9.16 4.24
N VAL A 74 -25.62 -10.16 3.50
CA VAL A 74 -24.35 -10.85 3.80
C VAL A 74 -23.15 -9.94 3.55
N GLY A 75 -23.20 -9.09 2.52
CA GLY A 75 -22.13 -8.17 2.16
C GLY A 75 -21.74 -7.22 3.30
N PRO A 76 -22.66 -6.36 3.80
CA PRO A 76 -22.35 -5.41 4.87
C PRO A 76 -21.86 -6.08 6.15
N ILE A 77 -22.47 -7.21 6.54
CA ILE A 77 -22.08 -7.96 7.75
C ILE A 77 -20.66 -8.52 7.58
N SER A 78 -20.37 -9.11 6.42
CA SER A 78 -19.04 -9.66 6.13
C SER A 78 -17.99 -8.57 5.96
N MET A 79 -18.36 -7.40 5.42
CA MET A 79 -17.48 -6.25 5.30
C MET A 79 -17.10 -5.69 6.68
N LEU A 80 -18.05 -5.62 7.61
CA LEU A 80 -17.80 -5.27 9.00
C LEU A 80 -16.87 -6.29 9.66
N ALA A 81 -17.15 -7.59 9.51
CA ALA A 81 -16.34 -8.65 10.10
C ALA A 81 -14.89 -8.63 9.58
N ILE A 82 -14.70 -8.54 8.25
CA ILE A 82 -13.37 -8.44 7.63
C ILE A 82 -12.67 -7.15 8.09
N GLY A 83 -13.38 -6.02 8.14
CA GLY A 83 -12.84 -4.76 8.63
C GLY A 83 -12.31 -4.87 10.06
N VAL A 84 -13.11 -5.41 10.99
CA VAL A 84 -12.70 -5.63 12.38
C VAL A 84 -11.50 -6.57 12.47
N LEU A 85 -11.49 -7.67 11.70
CA LEU A 85 -10.37 -8.60 11.66
C LEU A 85 -9.08 -7.93 11.16
N THR A 86 -9.15 -7.13 10.09
CA THR A 86 -7.98 -6.43 9.56
C THR A 86 -7.47 -5.38 10.54
N VAL A 87 -8.35 -4.62 11.20
CA VAL A 87 -7.96 -3.65 12.24
C VAL A 87 -7.28 -4.34 13.42
N HIS A 88 -7.82 -5.48 13.85
CA HIS A 88 -7.21 -6.30 14.89
C HIS A 88 -5.80 -6.77 14.49
N CYS A 89 -5.62 -7.23 13.24
CA CYS A 89 -4.31 -7.62 12.73
C CYS A 89 -3.32 -6.43 12.60
N MET A 90 -3.80 -5.24 12.23
CA MET A 90 -2.99 -4.01 12.26
C MET A 90 -2.52 -3.68 13.67
N ALA A 91 -3.39 -3.82 14.67
CA ALA A 91 -3.05 -3.58 16.08
C ALA A 91 -2.03 -4.61 16.59
N ILE A 92 -2.19 -5.89 16.24
CA ILE A 92 -1.21 -6.95 16.51
C ILE A 92 0.16 -6.56 15.96
N LEU A 93 0.23 -6.19 14.67
CA LEU A 93 1.49 -5.84 14.02
C LEU A 93 2.18 -4.67 14.73
N VAL A 94 1.42 -3.64 15.12
CA VAL A 94 1.91 -2.47 15.85
C VAL A 94 2.46 -2.84 17.22
N ASN A 95 1.81 -3.74 17.94
CA ASN A 95 2.23 -4.20 19.25
C ASN A 95 3.52 -5.04 19.14
N CYS A 96 3.57 -5.96 18.19
CA CYS A 96 4.77 -6.77 17.92
C CYS A 96 5.96 -5.87 17.56
N ALA A 97 5.77 -4.94 16.63
CA ALA A 97 6.84 -4.02 16.21
C ALA A 97 7.33 -3.13 17.36
N GLN A 98 6.44 -2.67 18.24
CA GLN A 98 6.83 -1.89 19.42
C GLN A 98 7.63 -2.73 20.42
N HIS A 99 7.18 -3.95 20.70
CA HIS A 99 7.88 -4.86 21.61
C HIS A 99 9.29 -5.19 21.08
N ILE A 100 9.40 -5.48 19.78
CA ILE A 100 10.69 -5.73 19.12
C ILE A 100 11.58 -4.49 19.11
N SER A 101 11.02 -3.31 18.81
CA SER A 101 11.74 -2.03 18.85
C SER A 101 12.38 -1.78 20.22
N GLN A 102 11.66 -2.08 21.31
CA GLN A 102 12.17 -1.97 22.67
C GLN A 102 13.26 -3.02 22.98
N ARG A 103 13.06 -4.28 22.60
CA ARG A 103 14.06 -5.35 22.83
C ARG A 103 15.35 -5.14 22.03
N MET A 104 15.25 -4.69 20.78
CA MET A 104 16.39 -4.47 19.88
C MET A 104 17.03 -3.08 20.04
N GLN A 105 16.51 -2.24 20.95
CA GLN A 105 16.97 -0.85 21.15
C GLN A 105 16.99 -0.03 19.84
N LYS A 106 16.01 -0.26 18.97
CA LYS A 106 15.84 0.47 17.72
C LYS A 106 14.73 1.49 17.85
N ALA A 107 14.98 2.72 17.38
CA ALA A 107 13.98 3.78 17.40
C ALA A 107 12.69 3.39 16.64
N PHE A 108 12.84 2.69 15.51
CA PHE A 108 11.74 2.31 14.62
C PHE A 108 12.01 0.97 13.95
N VAL A 109 10.93 0.26 13.58
CA VAL A 109 10.96 -1.03 12.89
C VAL A 109 9.92 -1.02 11.77
N ASN A 110 10.32 -1.39 10.55
CA ASN A 110 9.39 -1.56 9.43
C ASN A 110 8.79 -2.98 9.38
N TYR A 111 7.84 -3.25 8.48
CA TYR A 111 7.13 -4.53 8.48
C TYR A 111 8.07 -5.72 8.17
N GLY A 112 8.95 -5.60 7.17
CA GLY A 112 9.92 -6.65 6.87
C GLY A 112 10.88 -6.90 8.04
N GLU A 113 11.35 -5.84 8.69
CA GLU A 113 12.22 -5.92 9.87
C GLU A 113 11.50 -6.53 11.08
N ALA A 114 10.23 -6.21 11.31
CA ALA A 114 9.45 -6.81 12.38
C ALA A 114 9.36 -8.33 12.19
N ALA A 115 9.12 -8.78 10.96
CA ALA A 115 9.11 -10.21 10.65
C ALA A 115 10.48 -10.86 10.87
N MET A 116 11.55 -10.22 10.41
CA MET A 116 12.92 -10.69 10.61
C MET A 116 13.26 -10.84 12.10
N TYR A 117 13.16 -9.75 12.85
CA TYR A 117 13.57 -9.68 14.25
C TYR A 117 12.70 -10.55 15.17
N SER A 118 11.40 -10.71 14.86
CA SER A 118 10.54 -11.62 15.62
C SER A 118 11.09 -13.05 15.62
N LEU A 119 11.56 -13.51 14.45
CA LEU A 119 12.08 -14.86 14.30
C LEU A 119 13.49 -14.99 14.89
N GLU A 120 14.34 -13.96 14.75
CA GLU A 120 15.69 -13.95 15.36
C GLU A 120 15.64 -14.03 16.89
N THR A 121 14.62 -13.42 17.49
CA THR A 121 14.43 -13.37 18.95
C THR A 121 13.63 -14.56 19.50
N CYS A 122 13.19 -15.48 18.63
CA CYS A 122 12.40 -16.64 19.03
C CYS A 122 13.22 -17.63 19.87
N PRO A 123 12.75 -18.05 21.06
CA PRO A 123 13.48 -18.96 21.94
C PRO A 123 13.52 -20.41 21.44
N ASN A 124 12.62 -20.81 20.52
CA ASN A 124 12.52 -22.19 20.06
C ASN A 124 13.55 -22.49 18.94
N PRO A 125 14.54 -23.37 19.17
CA PRO A 125 15.56 -23.71 18.18
C PRO A 125 14.97 -24.33 16.90
N TRP A 126 13.83 -25.02 17.01
CA TRP A 126 13.17 -25.68 15.90
C TRP A 126 12.58 -24.69 14.88
N LEU A 127 11.95 -23.61 15.36
CA LEU A 127 11.42 -22.53 14.53
C LEU A 127 12.55 -21.73 13.87
N ARG A 128 13.62 -21.45 14.62
CA ARG A 128 14.84 -20.82 14.10
C ARG A 128 15.51 -21.69 13.02
N MET A 129 15.46 -23.01 13.16
CA MET A 129 16.03 -23.97 12.21
C MET A 129 15.09 -24.32 11.03
N HIS A 130 13.77 -24.18 11.14
CA HIS A 130 12.85 -24.36 10.00
C HIS A 130 12.77 -23.12 9.09
N ALA A 131 13.09 -21.93 9.61
CA ALA A 131 13.32 -20.77 8.77
C ALA A 131 14.50 -20.96 7.80
N VAL A 132 15.50 -21.79 8.17
CA VAL A 132 16.59 -22.23 7.29
C VAL A 132 16.07 -23.08 6.12
N TRP A 133 15.00 -23.86 6.32
CA TRP A 133 14.37 -24.70 5.28
C TRP A 133 13.60 -23.89 4.23
N GLY A 134 13.09 -22.70 4.59
CA GLY A 134 12.52 -21.75 3.62
C GLY A 134 13.47 -21.34 2.49
N ARG A 135 14.78 -21.61 2.62
CA ARG A 135 15.77 -21.47 1.55
C ARG A 135 15.43 -22.27 0.30
N GLN A 136 15.01 -23.54 0.41
CA GLN A 136 14.92 -24.43 -0.75
C GLN A 136 13.81 -24.06 -1.74
N SER A 137 12.76 -23.37 -1.27
CA SER A 137 11.68 -22.87 -2.15
C SER A 137 12.01 -21.52 -2.78
N LEU A 138 12.87 -20.70 -2.15
CA LEU A 138 13.22 -19.34 -2.57
C LEU A 138 14.54 -19.23 -3.35
N THR A 139 15.36 -20.29 -3.38
CA THR A 139 16.58 -20.39 -4.23
C THR A 139 16.30 -20.43 -5.73
N LEU A 140 15.03 -20.37 -6.16
CA LEU A 140 14.64 -20.17 -7.56
C LEU A 140 14.52 -18.69 -7.96
N LEU A 141 14.64 -17.75 -7.01
CA LEU A 141 14.65 -16.31 -7.29
C LEU A 141 16.10 -15.80 -7.34
N PRO A 142 16.59 -15.27 -8.49
CA PRO A 142 17.97 -14.80 -8.67
C PRO A 142 18.44 -13.68 -7.69
N TRP A 143 17.53 -13.13 -6.90
CA TRP A 143 17.73 -11.93 -6.08
C TRP A 143 18.18 -12.24 -4.63
N VAL A 144 18.12 -13.50 -4.18
CA VAL A 144 18.43 -13.88 -2.78
C VAL A 144 19.94 -13.89 -2.47
N GLU A 145 20.79 -13.98 -3.50
CA GLU A 145 22.23 -14.23 -3.34
C GLU A 145 23.05 -12.94 -3.10
N CYS A 146 22.60 -11.78 -3.59
CA CYS A 146 23.43 -10.58 -3.64
C CYS A 146 23.55 -9.80 -2.32
N ARG A 147 22.62 -9.94 -1.36
CA ARG A 147 22.73 -9.23 -0.06
C ARG A 147 23.77 -9.87 0.88
N GLY A 148 24.27 -11.06 0.55
CA GLY A 148 25.40 -11.68 1.24
C GLY A 148 26.74 -11.01 0.92
N VAL A 149 26.86 -10.33 -0.23
CA VAL A 149 28.13 -9.82 -0.73
C VAL A 149 28.60 -8.56 0.01
N THR A 150 27.69 -7.70 0.49
CA THR A 150 28.05 -6.51 1.29
C THR A 150 28.41 -6.82 2.74
N ALA A 151 28.00 -7.97 3.29
CA ALA A 151 28.50 -8.47 4.57
C ALA A 151 29.86 -9.17 4.43
N HIS A 152 30.15 -9.68 3.23
CA HIS A 152 31.34 -10.48 2.96
C HIS A 152 32.64 -9.67 3.01
N SER A 153 32.60 -8.39 2.65
CA SER A 153 33.77 -7.50 2.64
C SER A 153 34.26 -7.09 4.04
N ASN A 154 33.40 -7.10 5.06
CA ASN A 154 33.80 -6.83 6.45
C ASN A 154 34.14 -8.10 7.26
N LEU A 155 33.66 -9.28 6.84
CA LEU A 155 33.90 -10.55 7.57
C LEU A 155 35.17 -11.31 7.14
N GLN A 156 35.80 -10.97 6.01
CA GLN A 156 37.06 -11.61 5.56
C GLN A 156 38.24 -11.40 6.53
N LEU A 157 38.12 -10.47 7.49
CA LEU A 157 39.13 -10.20 8.52
C LEU A 157 39.12 -11.16 9.72
N LEU A 158 38.13 -12.05 9.86
CA LEU A 158 37.92 -12.85 11.09
C LEU A 158 37.98 -14.38 10.92
N GLY A 159 38.35 -14.90 9.74
CA GLY A 159 38.68 -16.33 9.57
C GLY A 159 37.57 -17.34 9.89
N LEU A 160 36.30 -16.92 9.89
CA LEU A 160 35.12 -17.76 10.12
C LEU A 160 34.16 -17.64 8.93
N SER A 161 34.54 -18.16 7.76
CA SER A 161 33.90 -17.77 6.49
C SER A 161 32.60 -18.48 6.14
N ASP A 162 32.39 -19.75 6.54
CA ASP A 162 31.31 -20.53 5.89
C ASP A 162 30.12 -20.86 6.82
N SER A 163 30.35 -21.06 8.12
CA SER A 163 29.29 -21.35 9.09
C SER A 163 28.55 -20.09 9.57
N LEU A 164 29.24 -18.96 9.70
CA LEU A 164 28.66 -17.68 10.11
C LEU A 164 27.94 -16.97 8.95
N ALA A 165 28.43 -17.09 7.72
CA ALA A 165 27.73 -16.58 6.53
C ALA A 165 26.43 -17.35 6.24
N SER A 166 26.44 -18.68 6.40
CA SER A 166 25.25 -19.52 6.24
C SER A 166 24.20 -19.34 7.36
N VAL A 167 24.62 -18.91 8.55
CA VAL A 167 23.74 -18.51 9.68
C VAL A 167 23.18 -17.09 9.48
N SER A 168 23.99 -16.13 9.03
CA SER A 168 23.56 -14.74 8.75
C SER A 168 22.50 -14.64 7.65
N GLN A 169 22.56 -15.50 6.63
CA GLN A 169 21.64 -15.47 5.50
C GLN A 169 20.28 -16.16 5.78
N ALA A 170 20.20 -17.05 6.77
CA ALA A 170 18.95 -17.71 7.20
C ALA A 170 18.01 -16.77 7.96
N HIS A 171 18.58 -15.76 8.61
CA HIS A 171 17.86 -14.80 9.44
C HIS A 171 16.99 -13.83 8.62
N ASN A 172 17.27 -13.66 7.32
CA ASN A 172 16.60 -12.69 6.45
C ASN A 172 15.36 -13.23 5.70
N VAL A 173 15.02 -14.52 5.80
CA VAL A 173 13.91 -15.13 5.03
C VAL A 173 12.54 -14.47 5.29
N PRO A 174 12.14 -14.18 6.54
CA PRO A 174 10.87 -13.49 6.79
C PRO A 174 10.86 -12.08 6.19
N TRP A 175 11.99 -11.37 6.23
CA TRP A 175 12.14 -10.06 5.59
C TRP A 175 11.89 -10.16 4.09
N TYR A 176 12.55 -11.10 3.40
CA TYR A 176 12.36 -11.29 1.96
C TYR A 176 10.93 -11.67 1.60
N THR A 177 10.28 -12.50 2.42
CA THR A 177 8.89 -12.93 2.20
C THR A 177 7.92 -11.75 2.29
N VAL A 178 8.02 -10.95 3.36
CA VAL A 178 7.19 -9.75 3.54
C VAL A 178 7.48 -8.73 2.45
N SER A 179 8.74 -8.45 2.15
CA SER A 179 9.14 -7.51 1.09
C SER A 179 8.62 -7.92 -0.28
N PHE A 180 8.68 -9.22 -0.61
CA PHE A 180 8.16 -9.76 -1.86
C PHE A 180 6.62 -9.61 -1.97
N LEU A 181 5.90 -9.93 -0.90
CA LEU A 181 4.44 -9.75 -0.84
C LEU A 181 4.04 -8.28 -0.91
N LEU A 182 4.81 -7.39 -0.27
CA LEU A 182 4.62 -5.94 -0.39
C LEU A 182 4.84 -5.49 -1.83
N ILE A 183 5.92 -5.91 -2.49
CA ILE A 183 6.16 -5.59 -3.92
C ILE A 183 5.00 -6.05 -4.79
N ILE A 184 4.54 -7.30 -4.64
CA ILE A 184 3.40 -7.83 -5.43
C ILE A 184 2.15 -7.00 -5.21
N THR A 185 1.83 -6.69 -3.95
CA THR A 185 0.63 -5.91 -3.60
C THR A 185 0.68 -4.52 -4.20
N GLN A 186 1.82 -3.83 -4.04
CA GLN A 186 2.01 -2.45 -4.49
C GLN A 186 2.01 -2.34 -6.02
N LEU A 187 2.71 -3.25 -6.71
CA LEU A 187 2.65 -3.33 -8.17
C LEU A 187 1.24 -3.69 -8.64
N GLY A 188 0.53 -4.59 -7.94
CA GLY A 188 -0.87 -4.91 -8.22
C GLY A 188 -1.78 -3.69 -8.15
N PHE A 189 -1.57 -2.78 -7.19
CA PHE A 189 -2.35 -1.55 -7.08
C PHE A 189 -2.04 -0.61 -8.24
N CYS A 190 -0.77 -0.49 -8.62
CA CYS A 190 -0.35 0.24 -9.82
C CYS A 190 -1.04 -0.30 -11.08
N CYS A 191 -1.23 -1.62 -11.21
CA CYS A 191 -1.99 -2.22 -12.31
C CYS A 191 -3.47 -1.80 -12.28
N VAL A 192 -4.12 -1.87 -11.12
CA VAL A 192 -5.52 -1.42 -10.95
C VAL A 192 -5.66 0.06 -11.29
N TYR A 193 -4.69 0.90 -10.92
CA TYR A 193 -4.69 2.33 -11.27
C TYR A 193 -4.62 2.55 -12.77
N PHE A 194 -3.78 1.81 -13.50
CA PHE A 194 -3.73 1.84 -14.97
C PHE A 194 -5.10 1.54 -15.58
N MET A 195 -5.73 0.45 -15.14
CA MET A 195 -7.02 0.00 -15.65
C MET A 195 -8.11 1.02 -15.36
N PHE A 196 -8.16 1.51 -14.12
CA PHE A 196 -9.13 2.51 -13.70
C PHE A 196 -9.02 3.80 -14.51
N MET A 197 -7.81 4.34 -14.67
CA MET A 197 -7.61 5.56 -15.45
C MET A 197 -8.00 5.35 -16.92
N ALA A 198 -7.67 4.18 -17.49
CA ALA A 198 -8.06 3.84 -18.85
C ALA A 198 -9.58 3.74 -19.01
N ASP A 199 -10.28 3.04 -18.11
CA ASP A 199 -11.75 2.92 -18.12
C ASP A 199 -12.44 4.30 -18.04
N ASN A 200 -12.00 5.15 -17.11
CA ASN A 200 -12.59 6.48 -16.95
C ASN A 200 -12.27 7.38 -18.16
N LEU A 201 -11.04 7.33 -18.68
CA LEU A 201 -10.65 8.12 -19.85
C LEU A 201 -11.38 7.66 -21.12
N GLN A 202 -11.54 6.35 -21.32
CA GLN A 202 -12.31 5.80 -22.43
C GLN A 202 -13.75 6.30 -22.36
N GLN A 203 -14.41 6.13 -21.21
CA GLN A 203 -15.79 6.55 -21.04
C GLN A 203 -15.96 8.06 -21.26
N MET A 204 -15.03 8.88 -20.74
CA MET A 204 -15.02 10.32 -20.97
C MET A 204 -14.91 10.69 -22.46
N VAL A 205 -14.03 10.02 -23.21
CA VAL A 205 -13.80 10.31 -24.64
C VAL A 205 -14.96 9.84 -25.50
N GLU A 206 -15.45 8.63 -25.26
CA GLU A 206 -16.55 8.05 -26.05
C GLU A 206 -17.87 8.80 -25.81
N GLU A 207 -18.12 9.27 -24.58
CA GLU A 207 -19.35 9.97 -24.25
C GLU A 207 -19.25 11.50 -24.41
N ALA A 208 -18.08 12.03 -24.79
CA ALA A 208 -17.85 13.48 -24.91
C ALA A 208 -18.85 14.16 -25.85
N GLN A 209 -19.20 13.50 -26.96
CA GLN A 209 -20.13 14.03 -27.96
C GLN A 209 -21.60 14.06 -27.50
N VAL A 210 -21.94 13.26 -26.49
CA VAL A 210 -23.30 13.12 -25.94
C VAL A 210 -23.44 13.85 -24.59
N THR A 211 -22.33 14.39 -24.07
CA THR A 211 -22.31 15.08 -22.77
C THR A 211 -23.14 16.36 -22.83
N SER A 212 -24.07 16.49 -21.89
CA SER A 212 -24.98 17.65 -21.81
C SER A 212 -24.95 18.30 -20.42
N ASN A 213 -25.57 19.48 -20.30
CA ASN A 213 -25.72 20.17 -19.01
C ASN A 213 -26.78 19.52 -18.11
N SER A 214 -27.70 18.72 -18.67
CA SER A 214 -28.77 18.07 -17.93
C SER A 214 -28.34 16.68 -17.49
N CYS A 215 -28.30 16.43 -16.18
CA CYS A 215 -27.92 15.13 -15.60
C CYS A 215 -29.10 14.14 -15.58
N GLU A 216 -29.86 14.03 -16.67
CA GLU A 216 -30.91 13.02 -16.79
C GLU A 216 -30.37 11.72 -17.40
N PRO A 217 -30.83 10.55 -16.95
CA PRO A 217 -30.44 9.26 -17.49
C PRO A 217 -31.05 9.06 -18.89
N ARG A 218 -30.45 9.66 -19.91
CA ARG A 218 -30.84 9.44 -21.30
C ARG A 218 -30.20 8.16 -21.81
N LYS A 219 -31.00 7.10 -21.97
CA LYS A 219 -30.57 5.93 -22.75
C LYS A 219 -30.59 6.31 -24.22
N ILE A 220 -29.44 6.65 -24.81
CA ILE A 220 -29.35 6.80 -26.27
C ILE A 220 -28.11 6.11 -26.83
N LEU A 221 -28.43 5.19 -27.75
CA LEU A 221 -27.73 4.73 -28.95
C LEU A 221 -26.24 4.40 -28.82
N LEU A 222 -25.98 3.07 -28.84
CA LEU A 222 -24.77 2.38 -29.31
C LEU A 222 -23.77 3.30 -30.04
N LEU A 223 -22.92 3.97 -29.29
CA LEU A 223 -21.66 4.46 -29.84
C LEU A 223 -20.74 3.26 -29.83
N THR A 224 -20.37 2.81 -31.03
CA THR A 224 -19.37 1.74 -31.17
C THR A 224 -18.07 2.21 -30.53
N PRO A 225 -17.42 1.40 -29.68
CA PRO A 225 -16.15 1.78 -29.08
C PRO A 225 -15.17 2.10 -30.19
N VAL A 226 -14.68 3.35 -30.22
CA VAL A 226 -13.81 3.82 -31.29
C VAL A 226 -12.43 3.19 -31.17
N LEU A 227 -12.02 2.87 -29.94
CA LEU A 227 -10.69 2.36 -29.63
C LEU A 227 -10.75 1.36 -28.46
N ASP A 228 -10.04 0.23 -28.58
CA ASP A 228 -9.92 -0.76 -27.50
C ASP A 228 -9.24 -0.13 -26.27
N ILE A 229 -9.73 -0.44 -25.05
CA ILE A 229 -9.21 0.03 -23.76
C ILE A 229 -7.68 -0.09 -23.64
N ARG A 230 -7.09 -1.10 -24.30
CA ARG A 230 -5.63 -1.34 -24.33
C ARG A 230 -4.85 -0.16 -24.87
N PHE A 231 -5.38 0.55 -25.87
CA PHE A 231 -4.71 1.72 -26.41
C PHE A 231 -4.76 2.89 -25.43
N TYR A 232 -5.86 3.07 -24.67
CA TYR A 232 -5.91 4.06 -23.60
C TYR A 232 -4.85 3.79 -22.53
N MET A 233 -4.64 2.52 -22.15
CA MET A 233 -3.54 2.14 -21.24
C MET A 233 -2.17 2.51 -21.81
N LEU A 234 -1.93 2.26 -23.10
CA LEU A 234 -0.68 2.64 -23.79
C LEU A 234 -0.50 4.16 -23.88
N THR A 235 -1.58 4.94 -24.05
CA THR A 235 -1.53 6.41 -24.06
C THR A 235 -1.16 6.96 -22.68
N ILE A 236 -1.61 6.32 -21.59
CA ILE A 236 -1.31 6.73 -20.20
C ILE A 236 0.14 6.40 -19.80
N LEU A 237 0.71 5.30 -20.33
CA LEU A 237 2.04 4.79 -20.01
C LEU A 237 3.16 5.87 -20.01
N PRO A 238 3.39 6.65 -21.09
CA PRO A 238 4.48 7.64 -21.10
C PRO A 238 4.36 8.70 -20.01
N PHE A 239 3.14 9.09 -19.65
CA PHE A 239 2.89 10.08 -18.60
C PHE A 239 3.24 9.52 -17.21
N LEU A 240 2.94 8.25 -16.95
CA LEU A 240 3.29 7.60 -15.69
C LEU A 240 4.79 7.34 -15.58
N VAL A 241 5.46 6.95 -16.67
CA VAL A 241 6.92 6.84 -16.70
C VAL A 241 7.57 8.18 -16.35
N LEU A 242 7.10 9.27 -16.97
CA LEU A 242 7.60 10.61 -16.66
C LEU A 242 7.34 11.00 -15.20
N LEU A 243 6.17 10.67 -14.66
CA LEU A 243 5.82 10.96 -13.28
C LEU A 243 6.75 10.23 -12.29
N VAL A 244 7.07 8.96 -12.55
CA VAL A 244 7.93 8.14 -11.68
C VAL A 244 9.40 8.60 -11.70
N PHE A 245 9.82 9.34 -12.71
CA PHE A 245 11.15 9.96 -12.76
C PHE A 245 11.29 11.14 -11.78
N ILE A 246 10.19 11.66 -11.24
CA ILE A 246 10.23 12.68 -10.19
C ILE A 246 10.67 12.02 -8.87
N GLN A 247 11.97 12.06 -8.61
CA GLN A 247 12.58 11.50 -7.40
C GLN A 247 12.43 12.42 -6.17
N ASN A 248 12.06 13.69 -6.37
CA ASN A 248 11.98 14.66 -5.28
C ASN A 248 10.67 14.49 -4.49
N LEU A 249 10.74 13.82 -3.34
CA LEU A 249 9.61 13.58 -2.45
C LEU A 249 8.89 14.85 -2.00
N LYS A 250 9.58 15.99 -1.92
CA LYS A 250 8.94 17.28 -1.58
C LYS A 250 7.99 17.73 -2.69
N VAL A 251 8.40 17.59 -3.95
CA VAL A 251 7.57 17.89 -5.12
C VAL A 251 6.41 16.92 -5.20
N LEU A 252 6.67 15.63 -5.00
CA LEU A 252 5.63 14.61 -5.02
C LEU A 252 4.60 14.80 -3.88
N SER A 253 5.03 15.26 -2.72
CA SER A 253 4.15 15.59 -1.59
C SER A 253 3.18 16.75 -1.90
N PHE A 254 3.61 17.74 -2.69
CA PHE A 254 2.72 18.82 -3.13
C PHE A 254 1.63 18.27 -4.06
N PHE A 255 2.02 17.50 -5.09
CA PHE A 255 1.08 16.85 -6.00
C PHE A 255 0.15 15.86 -5.30
N SER A 256 0.67 15.09 -4.34
CA SER A 256 -0.12 14.22 -3.47
C SER A 256 -1.18 15.00 -2.70
N THR A 257 -0.85 16.18 -2.16
CA THR A 257 -1.82 17.00 -1.44
C THR A 257 -2.96 17.45 -2.35
N LEU A 258 -2.63 17.91 -3.56
CA LEU A 258 -3.64 18.27 -4.57
C LEU A 258 -4.50 17.05 -4.95
N ALA A 259 -3.87 15.92 -5.23
CA ALA A 259 -4.53 14.66 -5.58
C ALA A 259 -5.49 14.18 -4.50
N ASN A 260 -5.12 14.34 -3.23
CA ASN A 260 -5.97 14.00 -2.10
C ASN A 260 -7.22 14.90 -2.04
N ILE A 261 -7.07 16.21 -2.26
CA ILE A 261 -8.19 17.16 -2.26
C ILE A 261 -9.16 16.82 -3.41
N THR A 262 -8.65 16.56 -4.61
CA THR A 262 -9.49 16.23 -5.76
C THR A 262 -10.17 14.87 -5.59
N THR A 263 -9.48 13.87 -5.03
CA THR A 263 -10.05 12.54 -4.76
C THR A 263 -11.15 12.61 -3.70
N LEU A 264 -10.93 13.33 -2.58
CA LEU A 264 -11.95 13.52 -1.55
C LEU A 264 -13.16 14.31 -2.05
N GLY A 265 -12.93 15.39 -2.79
CA GLY A 265 -14.02 16.19 -3.39
C GLY A 265 -14.85 15.38 -4.39
N SER A 266 -14.17 14.62 -5.27
CA SER A 266 -14.83 13.71 -6.21
C SER A 266 -15.63 12.63 -5.48
N MET A 267 -15.07 12.06 -4.41
CA MET A 267 -15.74 11.05 -3.62
C MET A 267 -16.99 11.62 -2.91
N ALA A 268 -16.93 12.83 -2.38
CA ALA A 268 -18.08 13.49 -1.78
C ALA A 268 -19.24 13.67 -2.78
N LEU A 269 -18.94 14.12 -4.01
CA LEU A 269 -19.94 14.28 -5.08
C LEU A 269 -20.54 12.94 -5.54
N ILE A 270 -19.72 11.88 -5.64
CA ILE A 270 -20.20 10.54 -5.93
C ILE A 270 -21.14 10.06 -4.82
N PHE A 271 -20.76 10.26 -3.56
CA PHE A 271 -21.56 9.86 -2.42
C PHE A 271 -22.89 10.61 -2.38
N GLU A 272 -22.88 11.92 -2.64
CA GLU A 272 -24.08 12.74 -2.77
C GLU A 272 -25.03 12.20 -3.87
N TYR A 273 -24.49 11.86 -5.05
CA TYR A 273 -25.28 11.29 -6.14
C TYR A 273 -25.95 9.96 -5.75
N ILE A 274 -25.23 9.08 -5.05
CA ILE A 274 -25.77 7.79 -4.59
C ILE A 274 -26.94 8.01 -3.62
N MET A 275 -26.84 9.01 -2.74
CA MET A 275 -27.89 9.29 -1.75
C MET A 275 -29.20 9.78 -2.38
N GLN A 276 -29.15 10.31 -3.61
CA GLN A 276 -30.32 10.86 -4.28
C GLN A 276 -31.15 9.75 -4.94
N GLY A 277 -32.41 9.57 -4.54
CA GLY A 277 -33.36 8.70 -5.24
C GLY A 277 -32.97 7.22 -5.23
N ILE A 278 -32.71 6.66 -4.04
CA ILE A 278 -32.42 5.23 -3.85
C ILE A 278 -33.72 4.42 -4.07
N PRO A 279 -33.75 3.46 -5.01
CA PRO A 279 -34.93 2.63 -5.23
C PRO A 279 -35.12 1.63 -4.08
N TYR A 280 -36.36 1.18 -3.86
CA TYR A 280 -36.65 0.16 -2.87
C TYR A 280 -35.96 -1.18 -3.21
N PRO A 281 -35.24 -1.81 -2.26
CA PRO A 281 -34.39 -2.96 -2.53
C PRO A 281 -35.13 -4.31 -2.71
N SER A 282 -36.44 -4.30 -2.97
CA SER A 282 -37.32 -5.48 -2.93
C SER A 282 -36.90 -6.63 -3.85
N ASN A 283 -36.13 -6.33 -4.91
CA ASN A 283 -35.72 -7.28 -5.93
C ASN A 283 -34.24 -7.71 -5.82
N LEU A 284 -33.50 -7.24 -4.81
CA LEU A 284 -32.07 -7.53 -4.67
C LEU A 284 -31.84 -8.77 -3.78
N PRO A 285 -30.93 -9.69 -4.17
CA PRO A 285 -30.61 -10.87 -3.37
C PRO A 285 -29.98 -10.48 -2.03
N LEU A 286 -30.54 -11.00 -0.94
CA LEU A 286 -30.00 -10.83 0.41
C LEU A 286 -28.64 -11.52 0.60
N ALA A 287 -28.47 -12.67 -0.07
CA ALA A 287 -27.23 -13.45 -0.10
C ALA A 287 -26.95 -13.90 -1.53
N ALA A 288 -25.70 -13.80 -1.96
CA ALA A 288 -25.24 -14.26 -3.26
C ALA A 288 -24.58 -15.66 -3.17
N ASN A 289 -24.13 -16.18 -4.31
CA ASN A 289 -23.53 -17.50 -4.39
C ASN A 289 -22.13 -17.55 -3.75
N TRP A 290 -21.74 -18.72 -3.25
CA TRP A 290 -20.40 -18.94 -2.67
C TRP A 290 -19.25 -18.51 -3.58
N LYS A 291 -19.38 -18.74 -4.90
CA LYS A 291 -18.36 -18.37 -5.89
C LYS A 291 -18.13 -16.86 -5.94
N THR A 292 -19.20 -16.06 -5.94
CA THR A 292 -19.09 -14.60 -5.97
C THR A 292 -18.70 -14.04 -4.61
N PHE A 293 -19.11 -14.70 -3.51
CA PHE A 293 -18.67 -14.34 -2.16
C PHE A 293 -17.14 -14.40 -2.01
N VAL A 294 -16.48 -15.37 -2.64
CA VAL A 294 -15.02 -15.47 -2.65
C VAL A 294 -14.36 -14.30 -3.40
N LEU A 295 -14.96 -13.81 -4.49
CA LEU A 295 -14.51 -12.57 -5.16
C LEU A 295 -14.70 -11.34 -4.26
N PHE A 296 -15.84 -11.26 -3.55
CA PHE A 296 -16.06 -10.24 -2.55
C PHE A 296 -14.98 -10.26 -1.46
N PHE A 297 -14.60 -11.44 -0.95
CA PHE A 297 -13.55 -11.55 0.06
C PHE A 297 -12.22 -10.94 -0.43
N GLY A 298 -11.80 -11.26 -1.66
CA GLY A 298 -10.62 -10.66 -2.27
C GLY A 298 -10.71 -9.14 -2.34
N THR A 299 -11.80 -8.61 -2.89
CA THR A 299 -12.02 -7.16 -2.99
C THR A 299 -12.10 -6.48 -1.62
N ALA A 300 -12.71 -7.11 -0.62
CA ALA A 300 -12.83 -6.57 0.73
C ALA A 300 -11.46 -6.47 1.41
N ILE A 301 -10.63 -7.51 1.31
CA ILE A 301 -9.26 -7.51 1.85
C ILE A 301 -8.38 -6.50 1.12
N PHE A 302 -8.49 -6.41 -0.21
CA PHE A 302 -7.82 -5.37 -1.00
C PHE A 302 -8.18 -3.97 -0.52
N THR A 303 -9.47 -3.73 -0.23
CA THR A 303 -9.96 -2.41 0.17
C THR A 303 -9.50 -2.03 1.58
N PHE A 304 -9.35 -3.00 2.49
CA PHE A 304 -8.75 -2.78 3.81
C PHE A 304 -7.22 -2.90 3.84
N GLU A 305 -6.57 -2.88 2.67
CA GLU A 305 -5.12 -2.85 2.63
C GLU A 305 -4.62 -1.46 3.01
N GLY A 306 -4.03 -1.39 4.20
CA GLY A 306 -3.19 -0.28 4.64
C GLY A 306 -2.09 -0.75 5.59
N VAL A 307 -1.97 -2.08 5.79
CA VAL A 307 -1.13 -2.72 6.80
C VAL A 307 0.35 -2.35 6.60
N GLY A 308 0.80 -2.27 5.34
CA GLY A 308 2.17 -1.86 5.01
C GLY A 308 2.52 -0.44 5.45
N MET A 309 1.52 0.45 5.59
CA MET A 309 1.70 1.86 5.93
C MET A 309 1.49 2.17 7.42
N VAL A 310 0.92 1.23 8.19
CA VAL A 310 0.62 1.42 9.62
C VAL A 310 1.89 1.70 10.44
N LEU A 311 2.96 0.92 10.22
CA LEU A 311 4.22 1.09 10.96
C LEU A 311 4.96 2.39 10.58
N PRO A 312 5.22 2.70 9.29
CA PRO A 312 5.80 3.99 8.90
C PRO A 312 5.02 5.19 9.46
N LEU A 313 3.69 5.11 9.44
CA LEU A 313 2.84 6.19 9.93
C LEU A 313 2.95 6.38 11.45
N LYS A 314 3.01 5.29 12.23
CA LYS A 314 3.29 5.36 13.68
C LYS A 314 4.65 5.97 13.96
N ASN A 315 5.66 5.60 13.18
CA ASN A 315 7.05 6.05 13.35
C ASN A 315 7.21 7.57 13.11
N GLN A 316 6.31 8.18 12.34
CA GLN A 316 6.31 9.61 12.04
C GLN A 316 5.46 10.45 13.02
N MET A 317 4.77 9.85 13.99
CA MET A 317 3.94 10.58 14.95
C MET A 317 4.77 11.30 16.03
N LYS A 318 4.34 12.51 16.42
CA LYS A 318 4.90 13.19 17.61
C LYS A 318 4.77 12.35 18.89
N ASN A 319 3.62 11.69 19.07
CA ASN A 319 3.30 10.86 20.24
C ASN A 319 2.87 9.45 19.79
N PRO A 320 3.81 8.52 19.54
CA PRO A 320 3.50 7.18 19.06
C PRO A 320 2.62 6.35 20.01
N GLN A 321 2.60 6.67 21.31
CA GLN A 321 1.73 5.99 22.29
C GLN A 321 0.23 6.20 22.04
N GLN A 322 -0.14 7.31 21.39
CA GLN A 322 -1.53 7.61 21.04
C GLN A 322 -1.94 6.98 19.70
N PHE A 323 -1.03 6.28 19.01
CA PHE A 323 -1.29 5.71 17.70
C PHE A 323 -2.45 4.72 17.72
N SER A 324 -2.58 3.88 18.76
CA SER A 324 -3.68 2.91 18.85
C SER A 324 -5.05 3.58 18.83
N PHE A 325 -5.22 4.71 19.52
CA PHE A 325 -6.46 5.48 19.47
C PHE A 325 -6.73 6.02 18.06
N VAL A 326 -5.71 6.58 17.40
CA VAL A 326 -5.81 7.10 16.03
C VAL A 326 -6.14 5.99 15.04
N LEU A 327 -5.54 4.80 15.21
CA LEU A 327 -5.78 3.61 14.40
C LEU A 327 -7.24 3.17 14.51
N TYR A 328 -7.75 2.94 15.72
CA TYR A 328 -9.14 2.50 15.91
C TYR A 328 -10.14 3.54 15.44
N LEU A 329 -9.92 4.82 15.73
CA LEU A 329 -10.79 5.90 15.26
C LEU A 329 -10.80 5.98 13.72
N GLY A 330 -9.63 6.02 13.10
CA GLY A 330 -9.51 6.14 11.65
C GLY A 330 -10.07 4.94 10.92
N MET A 331 -9.78 3.73 11.38
CA MET A 331 -10.30 2.53 10.74
C MET A 331 -11.80 2.35 10.97
N SER A 332 -12.35 2.80 12.10
CA SER A 332 -13.81 2.82 12.31
C SER A 332 -14.52 3.74 11.30
N LEU A 333 -13.93 4.91 11.02
CA LEU A 333 -14.43 5.82 9.98
C LEU A 333 -14.33 5.20 8.58
N VAL A 334 -13.22 4.53 8.27
CA VAL A 334 -13.01 3.82 6.99
C VAL A 334 -14.03 2.70 6.81
N ILE A 335 -14.20 1.82 7.81
CA ILE A 335 -15.18 0.72 7.78
C ILE A 335 -16.60 1.27 7.55
N SER A 336 -16.96 2.33 8.27
CA SER A 336 -18.29 2.96 8.15
C SER A 336 -18.50 3.52 6.73
N LEU A 337 -17.50 4.22 6.19
CA LEU A 337 -17.54 4.74 4.82
C LEU A 337 -17.68 3.61 3.79
N TYR A 338 -16.94 2.52 3.95
CA TYR A 338 -16.95 1.38 3.03
C TYR A 338 -18.29 0.65 3.00
N ILE A 339 -18.85 0.36 4.17
CA ILE A 339 -20.18 -0.25 4.29
C ILE A 339 -21.23 0.67 3.68
N CYS A 340 -21.17 1.96 3.99
CA CYS A 340 -22.12 2.95 3.49
C CYS A 340 -22.07 3.06 1.96
N LEU A 341 -20.89 3.29 1.39
CA LEU A 341 -20.73 3.42 -0.06
C LEU A 341 -21.05 2.12 -0.79
N GLY A 342 -20.58 0.97 -0.30
CA GLY A 342 -20.82 -0.32 -0.92
C GLY A 342 -22.30 -0.70 -0.92
N THR A 343 -22.98 -0.56 0.21
CA THR A 343 -24.40 -0.94 0.35
C THR A 343 -25.28 -0.01 -0.46
N LEU A 344 -25.12 1.31 -0.28
CA LEU A 344 -25.99 2.29 -0.92
C LEU A 344 -25.71 2.38 -2.42
N GLY A 345 -24.45 2.22 -2.83
CA GLY A 345 -24.09 2.07 -4.25
C GLY A 345 -24.78 0.86 -4.89
N TYR A 346 -24.76 -0.30 -4.22
CA TYR A 346 -25.45 -1.48 -4.74
C TYR A 346 -26.98 -1.31 -4.76
N MET A 347 -27.56 -0.66 -3.74
CA MET A 347 -29.00 -0.35 -3.75
C MET A 347 -29.38 0.59 -4.90
N LYS A 348 -28.53 1.59 -5.19
CA LYS A 348 -28.77 2.58 -6.25
C LYS A 348 -28.72 1.97 -7.64
N PHE A 349 -27.71 1.16 -7.94
CA PHE A 349 -27.45 0.64 -9.30
C PHE A 349 -27.94 -0.80 -9.52
N GLY A 350 -28.20 -1.55 -8.45
CA GLY A 350 -28.72 -2.92 -8.52
C GLY A 350 -27.88 -3.84 -9.40
N SER A 351 -28.53 -4.50 -10.36
CA SER A 351 -27.88 -5.41 -11.30
C SER A 351 -26.87 -4.73 -12.22
N ASP A 352 -27.00 -3.42 -12.46
CA ASP A 352 -26.21 -2.68 -13.45
C ASP A 352 -24.91 -2.10 -12.85
N THR A 353 -24.61 -2.43 -11.58
CA THR A 353 -23.37 -2.08 -10.91
C THR A 353 -22.14 -2.60 -11.68
N GLN A 354 -21.26 -1.68 -12.08
CA GLN A 354 -20.03 -1.92 -12.84
C GLN A 354 -18.82 -2.15 -11.90
N ALA A 355 -17.65 -2.45 -12.48
CA ALA A 355 -16.41 -2.70 -11.74
C ALA A 355 -15.93 -1.53 -10.88
N SER A 356 -16.27 -0.30 -11.28
CA SER A 356 -16.09 0.91 -10.50
C SER A 356 -17.38 1.73 -10.53
N ILE A 357 -17.73 2.34 -9.39
CA ILE A 357 -18.88 3.23 -9.29
C ILE A 357 -18.79 4.47 -10.19
N THR A 358 -17.59 4.91 -10.55
CA THR A 358 -17.43 6.05 -11.48
C THR A 358 -18.02 5.76 -12.85
N LEU A 359 -17.99 4.50 -13.27
CA LEU A 359 -18.54 4.06 -14.56
C LEU A 359 -20.07 4.05 -14.58
N ASN A 360 -20.69 4.03 -13.40
CA ASN A 360 -22.14 4.10 -13.24
C ASN A 360 -22.70 5.52 -13.19
N LEU A 361 -21.83 6.55 -13.14
CA LEU A 361 -22.27 7.96 -13.07
C LEU A 361 -22.84 8.43 -14.41
N PRO A 362 -23.83 9.35 -14.38
CA PRO A 362 -24.45 9.87 -15.59
C PRO A 362 -23.55 10.84 -16.35
N ASN A 363 -23.84 11.03 -17.64
CA ASN A 363 -22.95 11.69 -18.58
C ASN A 363 -23.24 13.19 -18.71
N CYS A 364 -23.13 13.91 -17.60
CA CYS A 364 -23.19 15.37 -17.59
C CYS A 364 -21.84 15.98 -17.18
N TRP A 365 -21.60 17.24 -17.54
CA TRP A 365 -20.31 17.91 -17.33
C TRP A 365 -19.79 17.84 -15.89
N LEU A 366 -20.69 17.88 -14.90
CA LEU A 366 -20.34 17.72 -13.49
C LEU A 366 -19.66 16.37 -13.23
N TYR A 367 -20.32 15.25 -13.59
CA TYR A 367 -19.77 13.93 -13.31
C TYR A 367 -18.65 13.54 -14.27
N GLN A 368 -18.60 14.09 -15.50
CA GLN A 368 -17.40 13.97 -16.34
C GLN A 368 -16.20 14.67 -15.68
N SER A 369 -16.41 15.83 -15.05
CA SER A 369 -15.36 16.50 -14.26
C SER A 369 -14.96 15.67 -13.04
N VAL A 370 -15.90 15.00 -12.37
CA VAL A 370 -15.61 14.07 -11.27
C VAL A 370 -14.74 12.89 -11.74
N LYS A 371 -15.08 12.25 -12.87
CA LYS A 371 -14.27 11.16 -13.46
C LYS A 371 -12.84 11.64 -13.74
N LEU A 372 -12.67 12.84 -14.30
CA LEU A 372 -11.36 13.43 -14.58
C LEU A 372 -10.59 13.76 -13.30
N MET A 373 -11.20 14.45 -12.34
CA MET A 373 -10.58 14.85 -11.08
C MET A 373 -10.13 13.65 -10.25
N TYR A 374 -10.94 12.59 -10.22
CA TYR A 374 -10.57 11.33 -9.56
C TYR A 374 -9.43 10.63 -10.29
N SER A 375 -9.47 10.59 -11.63
CA SER A 375 -8.39 10.00 -12.45
C SER A 375 -7.05 10.73 -12.27
N ILE A 376 -7.06 12.08 -12.23
CA ILE A 376 -5.87 12.90 -11.91
C ILE A 376 -5.39 12.61 -10.47
N GLY A 377 -6.30 12.44 -9.53
CA GLY A 377 -5.98 12.05 -8.16
C GLY A 377 -5.24 10.71 -8.09
N ILE A 378 -5.74 9.70 -8.81
CA ILE A 378 -5.08 8.40 -8.92
C ILE A 378 -3.75 8.49 -9.64
N PHE A 379 -3.65 9.30 -10.71
CA PHE A 379 -2.41 9.50 -11.45
C PHE A 379 -1.26 9.90 -10.52
N PHE A 380 -1.47 10.87 -9.63
CA PHE A 380 -0.45 11.26 -8.65
C PHE A 380 -0.29 10.25 -7.50
N THR A 381 -1.37 9.56 -7.11
CA THR A 381 -1.31 8.50 -6.10
C THR A 381 -0.49 7.29 -6.59
N TYR A 382 -0.47 7.03 -7.90
CA TYR A 382 0.35 6.00 -8.52
C TYR A 382 1.82 6.13 -8.15
N ALA A 383 2.38 7.35 -8.22
CA ALA A 383 3.78 7.57 -7.89
C ALA A 383 4.11 7.27 -6.41
N LEU A 384 3.15 7.50 -5.50
CA LEU A 384 3.32 7.16 -4.08
C LEU A 384 3.32 5.64 -3.87
N GLN A 385 2.37 4.93 -4.49
CA GLN A 385 2.29 3.47 -4.39
C GLN A 385 3.47 2.79 -5.07
N PHE A 386 3.94 3.34 -6.19
CA PHE A 386 5.11 2.86 -6.89
C PHE A 386 6.42 3.08 -6.10
N HIS A 387 6.46 4.06 -5.21
CA HIS A 387 7.67 4.37 -4.44
C HIS A 387 8.10 3.20 -3.54
N VAL A 388 7.14 2.50 -2.93
CA VAL A 388 7.42 1.37 -2.04
C VAL A 388 8.21 0.24 -2.73
N PRO A 389 7.75 -0.35 -3.86
CA PRO A 389 8.53 -1.37 -4.56
C PRO A 389 9.82 -0.80 -5.14
N ALA A 390 9.84 0.47 -5.56
CA ALA A 390 11.03 1.12 -6.06
C ALA A 390 12.14 1.22 -4.99
N GLU A 391 11.81 1.65 -3.76
CA GLU A 391 12.76 1.70 -2.64
C GLU A 391 13.30 0.33 -2.23
N ILE A 392 12.54 -0.74 -2.47
CA ILE A 392 12.99 -2.10 -2.16
C ILE A 392 13.89 -2.66 -3.28
N ILE A 393 13.52 -2.47 -4.56
CA ILE A 393 14.18 -3.10 -5.71
C ILE A 393 15.40 -2.31 -6.21
N ILE A 394 15.32 -0.98 -6.24
CA ILE A 394 16.33 -0.14 -6.89
C ILE A 394 17.68 -0.18 -6.16
N PRO A 395 17.77 -0.05 -4.82
CA PRO A 395 19.07 -0.09 -4.14
C PRO A 395 19.81 -1.40 -4.38
N PHE A 396 19.06 -2.50 -4.53
CA PHE A 396 19.62 -3.79 -4.91
C PHE A 396 20.22 -3.74 -6.31
N ALA A 397 19.49 -3.22 -7.29
CA ALA A 397 19.99 -3.13 -8.68
C ALA A 397 21.21 -2.21 -8.80
N ILE A 398 21.21 -1.07 -8.10
CA ILE A 398 22.33 -0.12 -8.11
C ILE A 398 23.58 -0.72 -7.45
N SER A 399 23.42 -1.53 -6.39
CA SER A 399 24.56 -2.16 -5.70
C SER A 399 25.40 -3.10 -6.58
N GLN A 400 24.86 -3.54 -7.72
CA GLN A 400 25.52 -4.46 -8.65
C GLN A 400 26.33 -3.73 -9.74
N VAL A 401 26.24 -2.41 -9.84
CA VAL A 401 26.86 -1.62 -10.90
C VAL A 401 27.76 -0.53 -10.34
N SER A 402 28.68 -0.02 -11.16
CA SER A 402 29.50 1.13 -10.78
C SER A 402 28.67 2.40 -10.66
N GLU A 403 29.14 3.37 -9.86
CA GLU A 403 28.43 4.63 -9.61
C GLU A 403 28.09 5.42 -10.90
N GLN A 404 28.89 5.27 -11.95
CA GLN A 404 28.66 5.91 -13.25
C GLN A 404 27.34 5.45 -13.91
N TRP A 405 26.95 4.19 -13.71
CA TRP A 405 25.73 3.61 -14.28
C TRP A 405 24.55 3.66 -13.32
N ALA A 406 24.74 4.11 -12.06
CA ALA A 406 23.71 4.09 -11.03
C ALA A 406 22.44 4.84 -11.45
N LEU A 407 22.56 6.04 -12.01
CA LEU A 407 21.42 6.83 -12.48
C LEU A 407 20.70 6.17 -13.66
N PHE A 408 21.45 5.61 -14.61
CA PHE A 408 20.86 4.91 -15.75
C PHE A 408 20.10 3.66 -15.31
N VAL A 409 20.66 2.89 -14.36
CA VAL A 409 20.01 1.71 -13.79
C VAL A 409 18.78 2.09 -12.98
N ASP A 410 18.82 3.13 -12.13
CA ASP A 410 17.64 3.63 -11.40
C ASP A 410 16.48 3.91 -12.37
N LEU A 411 16.71 4.75 -13.39
CA LEU A 411 15.68 5.13 -14.35
C LEU A 411 15.20 3.94 -15.20
N SER A 412 16.10 3.05 -15.59
CA SER A 412 15.77 1.86 -16.38
C SER A 412 14.92 0.87 -15.59
N VAL A 413 15.26 0.60 -14.33
CA VAL A 413 14.48 -0.27 -13.43
C VAL A 413 13.11 0.33 -13.17
N ARG A 414 13.02 1.64 -12.91
CA ARG A 414 11.75 2.35 -12.75
C ARG A 414 10.85 2.18 -13.98
N THR A 415 11.39 2.47 -15.16
CA THR A 415 10.67 2.32 -16.43
C THR A 415 10.23 0.87 -16.64
N GLY A 416 11.12 -0.10 -16.39
CA GLY A 416 10.82 -1.52 -16.51
C GLY A 416 9.67 -1.97 -15.60
N LEU A 417 9.63 -1.51 -14.35
CA LEU A 417 8.55 -1.80 -13.42
C LEU A 417 7.22 -1.16 -13.83
N VAL A 418 7.22 0.10 -14.30
CA VAL A 418 6.00 0.74 -14.82
C VAL A 418 5.48 -0.02 -16.06
N CYS A 419 6.36 -0.38 -16.99
CA CYS A 419 6.01 -1.19 -18.16
C CYS A 419 5.44 -2.57 -17.75
N LEU A 420 6.02 -3.23 -16.74
CA LEU A 420 5.50 -4.49 -16.20
C LEU A 420 4.06 -4.34 -15.71
N THR A 421 3.76 -3.27 -14.96
CA THR A 421 2.40 -3.01 -14.48
C THR A 421 1.43 -2.78 -15.65
N CYS A 422 1.83 -2.03 -16.68
CA CYS A 422 1.02 -1.80 -17.87
C CYS A 422 0.77 -3.10 -18.66
N ILE A 423 1.79 -3.92 -18.88
CA ILE A 423 1.66 -5.22 -19.57
C ILE A 423 0.66 -6.12 -18.83
N SER A 424 0.75 -6.17 -17.50
CA SER A 424 -0.19 -6.97 -16.71
C SER A 424 -1.63 -6.46 -16.79
N ALA A 425 -1.84 -5.14 -16.83
CA ALA A 425 -3.16 -4.53 -17.05
C ALA A 425 -3.73 -4.83 -18.44
N ILE A 426 -2.89 -4.83 -19.49
CA ILE A 426 -3.28 -5.18 -20.86
C ILE A 426 -3.65 -6.67 -20.97
N LEU A 427 -2.93 -7.54 -20.26
CA LEU A 427 -3.17 -8.98 -20.27
C LEU A 427 -4.53 -9.34 -19.64
N ILE A 428 -4.92 -8.64 -18.57
CA ILE A 428 -6.14 -8.89 -17.82
C ILE A 428 -6.94 -7.57 -17.69
N PRO A 429 -7.66 -7.12 -18.74
CA PRO A 429 -8.42 -5.87 -18.72
C PRO A 429 -9.77 -6.05 -17.98
N ARG A 430 -9.77 -6.64 -16.78
CA ARG A 430 -10.95 -6.79 -15.90
C ARG A 430 -10.65 -6.34 -14.48
N LEU A 431 -11.04 -5.10 -14.19
CA LEU A 431 -10.65 -4.38 -12.97
C LEU A 431 -11.09 -5.11 -11.70
N ASP A 432 -12.29 -5.65 -11.69
CA ASP A 432 -12.87 -6.41 -10.57
C ASP A 432 -12.07 -7.66 -10.22
N LEU A 433 -11.63 -8.43 -11.22
CA LEU A 433 -10.84 -9.64 -11.00
C LEU A 433 -9.41 -9.35 -10.58
N VAL A 434 -8.77 -8.31 -11.13
CA VAL A 434 -7.42 -7.92 -10.72
C VAL A 434 -7.43 -7.46 -9.27
N ILE A 435 -8.41 -6.65 -8.87
CA ILE A 435 -8.63 -6.26 -7.47
C ILE A 435 -8.80 -7.49 -6.58
N SER A 436 -9.70 -8.41 -6.96
CA SER A 436 -9.94 -9.64 -6.19
C SER A 436 -8.68 -10.51 -6.09
N LEU A 437 -7.91 -10.67 -7.17
CA LEU A 437 -6.72 -11.51 -7.21
C LEU A 437 -5.59 -10.94 -6.34
N VAL A 438 -5.30 -9.65 -6.44
CA VAL A 438 -4.28 -8.97 -5.60
C VAL A 438 -4.71 -8.99 -4.13
N GLY A 439 -6.01 -8.82 -3.87
CA GLY A 439 -6.60 -8.94 -2.54
C GLY A 439 -6.46 -10.33 -1.95
N SER A 440 -6.81 -11.37 -2.72
CA SER A 440 -6.77 -12.74 -2.25
C SER A 440 -5.37 -13.30 -2.11
N VAL A 441 -4.43 -12.98 -3.02
CA VAL A 441 -3.08 -13.57 -2.99
C VAL A 441 -2.21 -12.87 -1.95
N SER A 442 -1.82 -11.62 -2.23
CA SER A 442 -0.75 -10.95 -1.49
C SER A 442 -1.29 -10.15 -0.31
N SER A 443 -2.44 -9.50 -0.47
CA SER A 443 -3.03 -8.67 0.60
C SER A 443 -3.56 -9.53 1.74
N SER A 444 -4.15 -10.71 1.48
CA SER A 444 -4.59 -11.63 2.54
C SER A 444 -3.41 -12.17 3.37
N ALA A 445 -2.28 -12.45 2.72
CA ALA A 445 -1.08 -12.91 3.39
C ALA A 445 -0.53 -11.83 4.34
N LEU A 446 -0.43 -10.59 3.85
CA LEU A 446 0.04 -9.45 4.64
C LEU A 446 -0.97 -9.01 5.73
N ALA A 447 -2.27 -9.10 5.46
CA ALA A 447 -3.28 -8.57 6.37
C ALA A 447 -3.71 -9.57 7.44
N LEU A 448 -3.86 -10.86 7.09
CA LEU A 448 -4.48 -11.85 7.98
C LEU A 448 -3.57 -13.03 8.35
N ILE A 449 -2.54 -13.34 7.55
CA ILE A 449 -1.68 -14.51 7.82
C ILE A 449 -0.46 -14.10 8.62
N ILE A 450 0.31 -13.11 8.15
CA ILE A 450 1.58 -12.73 8.76
C ILE A 450 1.41 -12.12 10.16
N PRO A 451 0.52 -11.15 10.42
CA PRO A 451 0.45 -10.51 11.74
C PRO A 451 0.16 -11.47 12.90
N PRO A 452 -0.82 -12.40 12.81
CA PRO A 452 -1.04 -13.39 13.88
C PRO A 452 0.14 -14.35 14.07
N ILE A 453 0.82 -14.76 12.99
CA ILE A 453 2.04 -15.56 13.09
C ILE A 453 3.14 -14.78 13.83
N LEU A 454 3.27 -13.47 13.57
CA LEU A 454 4.22 -12.62 14.28
C LEU A 454 3.87 -12.47 15.77
N GLU A 455 2.58 -12.40 16.13
CA GLU A 455 2.14 -12.39 17.54
C GLU A 455 2.58 -13.66 18.26
N ILE A 456 2.30 -14.81 17.66
CA ILE A 456 2.68 -16.12 18.19
C ILE A 456 4.19 -16.17 18.40
N ILE A 457 5.00 -15.81 17.40
CA ILE A 457 6.46 -15.90 17.48
C ILE A 457 7.04 -14.91 18.51
N THR A 458 6.56 -13.66 18.52
CA THR A 458 7.13 -12.59 19.35
C THR A 458 6.84 -12.81 20.83
N PHE A 459 5.62 -13.24 21.17
CA PHE A 459 5.17 -13.38 22.56
C PHE A 459 5.23 -14.82 23.09
N TYR A 460 5.69 -15.79 22.29
CA TYR A 460 5.81 -17.20 22.72
C TYR A 460 6.59 -17.37 24.04
N SER A 461 7.64 -16.56 24.24
CA SER A 461 8.50 -16.62 25.44
C SER A 461 7.84 -16.09 26.71
N GLU A 462 6.72 -15.38 26.61
CA GLU A 462 6.08 -14.66 27.72
C GLU A 462 4.80 -15.37 28.21
N ASP A 463 4.75 -16.71 28.10
CA ASP A 463 3.63 -17.55 28.53
C ASP A 463 2.26 -17.10 27.99
N MET A 464 2.12 -17.16 26.66
CA MET A 464 0.88 -16.80 25.97
C MET A 464 -0.31 -17.67 26.37
N ASN A 465 -1.47 -17.03 26.58
CA ASN A 465 -2.74 -17.72 26.78
C ASN A 465 -3.11 -18.58 25.57
N CYS A 466 -3.59 -19.80 25.82
CA CYS A 466 -4.04 -20.72 24.77
C CYS A 466 -5.15 -20.11 23.88
N VAL A 467 -6.00 -19.26 24.45
CA VAL A 467 -7.04 -18.52 23.71
C VAL A 467 -6.45 -17.58 22.65
N THR A 468 -5.34 -16.90 22.97
CA THR A 468 -4.66 -16.00 22.02
C THR A 468 -4.09 -16.81 20.85
N ILE A 469 -3.41 -17.92 21.14
CA ILE A 469 -2.86 -18.83 20.12
C ILE A 469 -3.98 -19.39 19.24
N ALA A 470 -5.08 -19.87 19.83
CA ALA A 470 -6.22 -20.41 19.09
C ALA A 470 -6.88 -19.35 18.18
N LYS A 471 -7.06 -18.13 18.68
CA LYS A 471 -7.56 -16.97 17.92
C LYS A 471 -6.63 -16.68 16.73
N ASP A 472 -5.32 -16.62 16.95
CA ASP A 472 -4.35 -16.29 15.89
C ASP A 472 -4.29 -17.35 14.81
N ILE A 473 -4.27 -18.63 15.20
CA ILE A 473 -4.33 -19.75 14.26
C ILE A 473 -5.62 -19.70 13.44
N MET A 474 -6.76 -19.41 14.07
CA MET A 474 -8.05 -19.32 13.36
C MET A 474 -8.04 -18.19 12.32
N ILE A 475 -7.49 -17.01 12.66
CA ILE A 475 -7.38 -15.87 11.73
C ILE A 475 -6.46 -16.23 10.56
N SER A 476 -5.30 -16.84 10.83
CA SER A 476 -4.37 -17.26 9.78
C SER A 476 -4.96 -18.33 8.86
N ILE A 477 -5.72 -19.30 9.40
CA ILE A 477 -6.43 -20.29 8.59
C ILE A 477 -7.49 -19.62 7.69
N LEU A 478 -8.26 -18.67 8.22
CA LEU A 478 -9.23 -17.92 7.43
C LEU A 478 -8.55 -17.17 6.27
N GLY A 479 -7.42 -16.50 6.55
CA GLY A 479 -6.60 -15.85 5.53
C GLY A 479 -6.09 -16.83 4.46
N LEU A 480 -5.60 -18.01 4.87
CA LEU A 480 -5.11 -19.04 3.97
C LEU A 480 -6.21 -19.62 3.08
N LEU A 481 -7.37 -19.93 3.65
CA LEU A 481 -8.53 -20.41 2.88
C LEU A 481 -9.00 -19.35 1.89
N GLY A 482 -9.09 -18.09 2.32
CA GLY A 482 -9.39 -16.96 1.46
C GLY A 482 -8.38 -16.79 0.31
N CYS A 483 -7.09 -17.01 0.59
CA CYS A 483 -6.04 -17.00 -0.42
C CYS A 483 -6.21 -18.11 -1.46
N ILE A 484 -6.38 -19.36 -1.01
CA ILE A 484 -6.51 -20.52 -1.89
C ILE A 484 -7.79 -20.41 -2.74
N PHE A 485 -8.94 -20.21 -2.11
CA PHE A 485 -10.21 -20.14 -2.81
C PHE A 485 -10.31 -18.87 -3.68
N GLY A 486 -9.84 -17.72 -3.19
CA GLY A 486 -9.83 -16.45 -3.91
C GLY A 486 -8.99 -16.48 -5.16
N THR A 487 -7.79 -17.05 -5.07
CA THR A 487 -6.89 -17.24 -6.22
C THR A 487 -7.49 -18.21 -7.21
N TYR A 488 -8.00 -19.36 -6.73
CA TYR A 488 -8.64 -20.35 -7.59
C TYR A 488 -9.83 -19.75 -8.37
N GLN A 489 -10.73 -19.04 -7.68
CA GLN A 489 -11.91 -18.45 -8.29
C GLN A 489 -11.53 -17.36 -9.30
N SER A 490 -10.60 -16.46 -8.93
CA SER A 490 -10.15 -15.38 -9.83
C SER A 490 -9.48 -15.93 -11.10
N LEU A 491 -8.63 -16.95 -10.97
CA LEU A 491 -7.97 -17.62 -12.11
C LEU A 491 -8.95 -18.43 -12.95
N HIS A 492 -9.90 -19.12 -12.32
CA HIS A 492 -10.92 -19.88 -13.04
C HIS A 492 -11.84 -18.97 -13.85
N ASP A 493 -12.23 -17.81 -13.31
CA ASP A 493 -13.02 -16.83 -14.06
C ASP A 493 -12.18 -16.14 -15.14
N LEU A 494 -10.86 -16.00 -14.94
CA LEU A 494 -9.89 -15.59 -15.96
C LEU A 494 -9.76 -16.56 -17.13
N ALA A 495 -9.68 -17.85 -16.84
CA ALA A 495 -9.51 -18.90 -17.85
C ALA A 495 -10.76 -19.12 -18.72
N ARG A 496 -11.93 -18.63 -18.29
CA ARG A 496 -13.16 -18.72 -19.08
C ARG A 496 -13.14 -17.68 -20.21
N PRO A 497 -13.10 -18.11 -21.48
CA PRO A 497 -13.04 -17.18 -22.61
C PRO A 497 -14.31 -16.32 -22.69
N ILE A 498 -14.12 -15.07 -23.13
CA ILE A 498 -15.09 -13.97 -23.28
C ILE A 498 -16.38 -14.36 -24.04
N HIS A 499 -16.37 -15.48 -24.76
CA HIS A 499 -17.42 -15.91 -25.69
C HIS A 499 -18.81 -16.19 -25.09
N ARG A 500 -18.97 -16.40 -23.78
CA ARG A 500 -20.30 -16.67 -23.20
C ARG A 500 -21.11 -15.42 -22.83
N SER A 501 -20.49 -14.24 -22.72
CA SER A 501 -21.24 -13.02 -22.39
C SER A 501 -22.13 -12.56 -23.57
N VAL A 502 -21.62 -12.66 -24.81
CA VAL A 502 -22.38 -12.31 -26.02
C VAL A 502 -23.54 -13.29 -26.29
N ALA A 503 -23.35 -14.58 -26.00
CA ALA A 503 -24.36 -15.62 -26.24
C ALA A 503 -25.54 -15.58 -25.25
N ASN A 504 -25.34 -15.06 -24.03
CA ASN A 504 -26.44 -14.89 -23.07
C ASN A 504 -27.21 -13.58 -23.30
N SER A 505 -26.56 -12.50 -23.74
CA SER A 505 -27.27 -11.26 -24.09
C SER A 505 -28.20 -11.43 -25.30
N THR A 506 -27.87 -12.32 -26.25
CA THR A 506 -28.78 -12.66 -27.37
C THR A 506 -29.93 -13.57 -26.97
N ARG A 507 -29.85 -14.28 -25.84
CA ARG A 507 -30.92 -15.17 -25.36
C ARG A 507 -31.90 -14.47 -24.42
N VAL A 508 -31.48 -13.37 -23.77
CA VAL A 508 -32.34 -12.53 -22.93
C VAL A 508 -33.08 -11.45 -23.76
N MET A 509 -32.61 -11.16 -24.98
CA MET A 509 -33.31 -10.30 -25.96
C MET A 509 -34.25 -11.07 -26.91
N ARG A 510 -34.57 -12.34 -26.63
CA ARG A 510 -35.56 -13.10 -27.39
C ARG A 510 -36.76 -13.49 -26.55
#